data_AF-A0A9Q6HNL5-F1
#
_entry.id   AF-A0A9Q6HNL5-F1
#
_cell.length_a   1.000
_cell.length_b   1.000
_cell.length_c   1.000
_cell.angle_alpha   90.00
_cell.angle_beta   90.00
_cell.angle_gamma   90.00
#
_symmetry.space_group_name_H-M   'P 1'
#
loop_
_entity.id
_entity.type
_entity.pdbx_description
1 polymer ?
#
loop_
_entity_poly.entity_id
_entity_poly.type
_entity_poly.pdbx_seq_one_letter_code
_entity_poly.pdbx_strand_id
1 'polypeptide(L)'
;MFRKYSFLIIITVTFLSGCDYSNPQNKSGFFYNTVAAPMDHLLHWLGSLFDNNYGLAIIAIVLIVRIIMLPFMLSQSKNGHLMRKKMSIVKPEMTKIQEKIKSANTQEEKMAANQEM
;
A
#
# COMPACT_ATOMS: atom_id res chain seq x y z
N MET A 1 -4.51 -22.19 8.70
CA MET A 1 -4.49 -20.95 7.88
C MET A 1 -5.27 -19.81 8.55
N PHE A 2 -6.48 -20.07 9.06
CA PHE A 2 -7.36 -19.09 9.72
C PHE A 2 -6.73 -18.32 10.88
N ARG A 3 -5.91 -18.98 11.73
CA ARG A 3 -5.23 -18.35 12.87
C ARG A 3 -4.18 -17.30 12.46
N LYS A 4 -3.55 -17.46 11.30
CA LYS A 4 -2.55 -16.50 10.76
C LYS A 4 -3.26 -15.27 10.15
N TYR A 5 -4.36 -15.49 9.43
CA TYR A 5 -5.19 -14.41 8.90
C TYR A 5 -5.88 -13.62 10.01
N SER A 6 -6.35 -14.28 11.07
CA SER A 6 -6.91 -13.61 12.24
C SER A 6 -5.89 -12.70 12.93
N PHE A 7 -4.64 -13.16 13.10
CA PHE A 7 -3.56 -12.32 13.65
C PHE A 7 -3.23 -11.11 12.76
N LEU A 8 -3.19 -11.32 11.43
CA LEU A 8 -2.91 -10.27 10.45
C LEU A 8 -4.03 -9.20 10.43
N ILE A 9 -5.28 -9.62 10.49
CA ILE A 9 -6.45 -8.72 10.57
C ILE A 9 -6.43 -7.93 11.89
N ILE A 10 -6.16 -8.58 13.02
CA ILE A 10 -6.12 -7.91 14.34
C ILE A 10 -5.01 -6.85 14.38
N ILE A 11 -3.81 -7.15 13.86
CA ILE A 11 -2.72 -6.18 13.74
C ILE A 11 -3.12 -4.99 12.86
N THR A 12 -3.81 -5.25 11.75
CA THR A 12 -4.22 -4.18 10.84
C THR A 12 -5.26 -3.26 11.49
N VAL A 13 -6.20 -3.83 12.24
CA VAL A 13 -7.25 -3.09 12.94
C VAL A 13 -6.68 -2.26 14.09
N THR A 14 -5.79 -2.81 14.90
CA THR A 14 -5.15 -2.04 15.99
C THR A 14 -4.27 -0.92 15.45
N PHE A 15 -3.59 -1.13 14.32
CA PHE A 15 -2.83 -0.08 13.66
C PHE A 15 -3.73 1.02 13.09
N LEU A 16 -4.90 0.67 12.52
CA LEU A 16 -5.89 1.65 12.07
C LEU A 16 -6.54 2.42 13.22
N SER A 17 -6.83 1.76 14.35
CA SER A 17 -7.40 2.40 15.54
C SER A 17 -6.42 3.35 16.25
N GLY A 18 -5.11 3.16 16.05
CA GLY A 18 -4.08 4.09 16.50
C GLY A 18 -4.02 5.41 15.73
N CYS A 19 -4.86 5.61 14.70
CA CYS A 19 -4.91 6.85 13.91
C CYS A 19 -5.88 7.93 14.44
N ASP A 20 -6.52 7.77 15.60
CA ASP A 20 -7.41 8.80 16.14
C ASP A 20 -6.67 9.85 16.99
N TYR A 21 -6.48 11.05 16.41
CA TYR A 21 -5.82 12.22 17.05
C TYR A 21 -6.77 13.35 17.38
N SER A 22 -8.07 13.07 17.33
CA SER A 22 -9.15 14.07 17.43
C SER A 22 -9.25 14.71 18.82
N ASN A 23 -8.67 14.10 19.85
CA ASN A 23 -8.75 14.55 21.25
C ASN A 23 -7.41 15.09 21.79
N PRO A 24 -7.39 16.26 22.45
CA PRO A 24 -6.16 16.89 22.95
C PRO A 24 -5.43 16.08 24.03
N GLN A 25 -6.09 15.17 24.75
CA GLN A 25 -5.44 14.25 25.71
C GLN A 25 -4.59 13.16 25.03
N ASN A 26 -4.85 12.83 23.77
CA ASN A 26 -4.13 11.78 23.02
C ASN A 26 -2.96 12.33 22.17
N LYS A 27 -2.63 13.63 22.30
CA LYS A 27 -1.47 14.29 21.65
C LYS A 27 -0.10 13.88 22.23
N SER A 28 0.01 12.69 22.80
CA SER A 28 1.26 12.11 23.32
C SER A 28 1.50 10.67 22.84
N GLY A 29 0.57 10.10 22.06
CA GLY A 29 0.74 8.75 21.51
C GLY A 29 1.93 8.67 20.55
N PHE A 30 2.51 7.46 20.44
CA PHE A 30 3.66 7.16 19.57
C PHE A 30 3.49 7.74 18.15
N PHE A 31 2.30 7.66 17.58
CA PHE A 31 2.05 8.12 16.22
C PHE A 31 1.78 9.63 16.13
N TYR A 32 1.28 10.30 17.17
CA TYR A 32 1.27 11.77 17.21
C TYR A 32 2.70 12.31 17.12
N ASN A 33 3.60 11.76 17.94
CA ASN A 33 4.99 12.22 17.99
C ASN A 33 5.81 11.80 16.74
N THR A 34 5.54 10.62 16.17
CA THR A 34 6.33 10.08 15.05
C THR A 34 5.81 10.53 13.68
N VAL A 35 4.51 10.80 13.55
CA VAL A 35 3.87 11.10 12.25
C VAL A 35 3.25 12.50 12.26
N ALA A 36 2.35 12.80 13.20
CA ALA A 36 1.60 14.07 13.16
C ALA A 36 2.48 15.31 13.43
N ALA A 37 3.29 15.28 14.49
CA ALA A 37 4.17 16.37 14.89
C ALA A 37 5.19 16.78 13.80
N PRO A 38 5.91 15.85 13.13
CA PRO A 38 6.80 16.23 12.04
C PRO A 38 6.04 16.75 10.81
N MET A 39 4.80 16.29 10.55
CA MET A 39 3.98 16.86 9.46
C MET A 39 3.58 18.31 9.76
N ASP A 40 3.16 18.61 10.99
CA ASP A 40 2.84 19.98 11.41
C ASP A 40 4.06 20.92 11.36
N HIS A 41 5.23 20.44 11.79
CA HIS A 41 6.48 21.21 11.72
C HIS A 41 6.91 21.46 10.27
N LEU A 42 6.77 20.46 9.40
CA LEU A 42 7.08 20.60 7.96
C LEU A 42 6.18 21.65 7.30
N LEU A 43 4.88 21.68 7.64
CA LEU A 43 3.94 22.67 7.14
C LEU A 43 4.27 24.09 7.60
N HIS A 44 4.62 24.28 8.88
CA HIS A 44 5.03 25.60 9.37
C HIS A 44 6.37 26.05 8.79
N TRP A 45 7.33 25.14 8.61
CA TRP A 45 8.63 25.44 8.00
C TRP A 45 8.51 25.83 6.51
N LEU A 46 7.66 25.13 5.75
CA LEU A 46 7.34 25.58 4.39
C LEU A 46 6.49 26.85 4.39
N GLY A 47 5.55 27.00 5.32
CA GLY A 47 4.70 28.19 5.44
C GLY A 47 5.50 29.47 5.70
N SER A 48 6.55 29.40 6.52
CA SER A 48 7.43 30.54 6.82
C SER A 48 8.31 30.94 5.64
N LEU A 49 8.67 30.01 4.75
CA LEU A 49 9.38 30.29 3.49
C LEU A 49 8.52 31.09 2.49
N PHE A 50 7.19 31.00 2.59
CA PHE A 50 6.22 31.68 1.72
C PHE A 50 5.47 32.83 2.43
N ASP A 51 6.09 33.45 3.45
CA ASP A 51 5.55 34.62 4.16
C ASP A 51 4.15 34.38 4.78
N ASN A 52 3.96 33.23 5.45
CA ASN A 52 2.69 32.77 6.04
C ASN A 52 1.56 32.50 5.03
N ASN A 53 1.84 32.46 3.73
CA ASN A 53 0.86 32.04 2.72
C ASN A 53 0.76 30.52 2.67
N TYR A 54 0.01 29.93 3.60
CA TYR A 54 -0.18 28.49 3.72
C TYR A 54 -0.73 27.84 2.43
N GLY A 55 -1.54 28.56 1.64
CA GLY A 55 -2.04 28.08 0.35
C GLY A 55 -0.92 27.79 -0.65
N LEU A 56 0.04 28.71 -0.80
CA LEU A 56 1.19 28.52 -1.69
C LEU A 56 2.16 27.47 -1.13
N ALA A 57 2.33 27.42 0.19
CA ALA A 57 3.14 26.41 0.85
C ALA A 57 2.61 24.98 0.61
N ILE A 58 1.30 24.77 0.66
CA ILE A 58 0.67 23.47 0.38
C ILE A 58 0.76 23.11 -1.11
N ILE A 59 0.65 24.07 -2.03
CA ILE A 59 0.83 23.75 -3.45
C ILE A 59 2.29 23.34 -3.71
N ALA A 60 3.25 24.08 -3.13
CA ALA A 60 4.68 23.78 -3.26
C ALA A 60 5.05 22.41 -2.66
N ILE A 61 4.54 22.06 -1.47
CA ILE A 61 4.84 20.77 -0.84
C ILE A 61 4.37 19.60 -1.71
N VAL A 62 3.15 19.69 -2.26
CA VAL A 62 2.59 18.63 -3.11
C VAL A 62 3.40 18.49 -4.39
N LEU A 63 3.83 19.59 -5.01
CA LEU A 63 4.68 19.54 -6.20
C LEU A 63 6.04 18.88 -5.92
N ILE A 64 6.70 19.25 -4.81
CA ILE A 64 7.99 18.65 -4.40
C ILE A 64 7.82 17.15 -4.14
N VAL A 65 6.81 16.77 -3.35
CA VAL A 65 6.51 15.36 -3.06
C VAL A 65 6.21 14.60 -4.35
N ARG A 66 5.45 15.18 -5.29
CA ARG A 66 5.17 14.56 -6.59
C ARG A 66 6.44 14.36 -7.42
N ILE A 67 7.35 15.32 -7.45
CA ILE A 67 8.64 15.20 -8.18
C ILE A 67 9.50 14.07 -7.58
N ILE A 68 9.47 13.89 -6.26
CA ILE A 68 10.23 12.81 -5.57
C ILE A 68 9.53 11.45 -5.69
N MET A 69 8.20 11.39 -5.57
CA MET A 69 7.42 10.15 -5.64
C MET A 69 7.24 9.62 -7.07
N LEU A 70 7.20 10.48 -8.09
CA LEU A 70 7.04 10.06 -9.48
C LEU A 70 8.15 9.11 -9.96
N PRO A 71 9.46 9.36 -9.75
CA PRO A 71 10.51 8.41 -10.15
C PRO A 71 10.43 7.09 -9.37
N PHE A 72 10.03 7.16 -8.09
CA PHE A 72 9.77 5.97 -7.28
C PHE A 72 8.62 5.14 -7.88
N MET A 73 7.51 5.78 -8.24
CA MET A 73 6.35 5.12 -8.84
C MET A 73 6.67 4.52 -10.22
N LEU A 74 7.56 5.16 -11.00
CA LEU A 74 8.04 4.60 -12.27
C LEU A 74 8.88 3.33 -12.06
N SER A 75 9.72 3.27 -11.04
CA SER A 75 10.46 2.04 -10.70
C SER A 75 9.51 0.90 -10.27
N GLN A 76 8.50 1.22 -9.45
CA GLN A 76 7.43 0.28 -9.06
C GLN A 76 6.64 -0.21 -10.29
N SER A 77 6.29 0.70 -11.21
CA SER A 77 5.55 0.40 -12.43
C SER A 77 6.31 -0.52 -13.36
N LYS A 78 7.63 -0.32 -13.54
CA LYS A 78 8.49 -1.20 -14.34
C LYS A 78 8.45 -2.66 -13.83
N ASN A 79 8.50 -2.85 -12.52
CA ASN A 79 8.39 -4.17 -11.90
C ASN A 79 7.01 -4.79 -12.14
N GLY A 80 5.93 -4.01 -12.02
CA GLY A 80 4.57 -4.45 -12.35
C GLY A 80 4.40 -4.85 -13.83
N HIS A 81 5.01 -4.09 -14.75
CA HIS A 81 5.01 -4.42 -16.18
C HIS A 81 5.80 -5.70 -16.49
N LEU A 82 6.92 -5.94 -15.80
CA LEU A 82 7.70 -7.18 -15.96
C LEU A 82 6.89 -8.40 -15.49
N MET A 83 6.24 -8.30 -14.33
CA MET A 83 5.36 -9.36 -13.81
C MET A 83 4.19 -9.63 -14.77
N ARG A 84 3.61 -8.59 -15.35
CA ARG A 84 2.53 -8.69 -16.33
C ARG A 84 2.97 -9.34 -17.66
N LYS A 85 4.22 -9.08 -18.11
CA LYS A 85 4.81 -9.75 -19.29
C LYS A 85 5.09 -11.23 -19.04
N LYS A 86 5.63 -11.57 -17.86
CA LYS A 86 5.81 -12.99 -17.46
C LYS A 86 4.46 -13.70 -17.37
N MET A 87 3.45 -13.04 -16.83
CA MET A 87 2.09 -13.58 -16.76
C MET A 87 1.47 -13.80 -18.14
N SER A 88 1.77 -12.98 -19.16
CA SER A 88 1.25 -13.22 -20.52
C SER A 88 1.86 -14.45 -21.21
N ILE A 89 3.10 -14.81 -20.87
CA ILE A 89 3.78 -16.00 -21.41
C ILE A 89 3.33 -17.27 -20.67
N VAL A 90 3.11 -17.16 -19.36
CA VAL A 90 2.67 -18.28 -18.51
C VAL A 90 1.17 -18.55 -18.64
N LYS A 91 0.34 -17.52 -18.89
CA LYS A 91 -1.11 -17.63 -19.12
C LYS A 91 -1.55 -18.77 -20.06
N PRO A 92 -0.96 -18.97 -21.26
CA PRO A 92 -1.39 -20.03 -22.18
C PRO A 92 -1.16 -21.45 -21.63
N GLU A 93 -0.10 -21.67 -20.84
CA GLU A 93 0.13 -22.95 -20.18
C GLU A 93 -0.83 -23.14 -19.00
N MET A 94 -1.09 -22.07 -18.26
CA MET A 94 -2.10 -22.04 -17.18
C MET A 94 -3.51 -22.31 -17.69
N THR A 95 -3.87 -21.82 -18.88
CA THR A 95 -5.19 -22.12 -19.49
C THR A 95 -5.30 -23.56 -19.94
N LYS A 96 -4.22 -24.17 -20.46
CA LYS A 96 -4.20 -25.61 -20.81
C LYS A 96 -4.33 -26.49 -19.57
N ILE A 97 -3.69 -26.10 -18.45
CA ILE A 97 -3.82 -26.78 -17.16
C ILE A 97 -5.24 -26.58 -16.59
N GLN A 98 -5.81 -25.37 -16.66
CA GLN A 98 -7.20 -25.12 -16.24
C GLN A 98 -8.25 -25.86 -17.07
N GLU A 99 -8.04 -26.07 -18.37
CA GLU A 99 -8.94 -26.88 -19.21
C GLU A 99 -8.88 -28.36 -18.84
N LYS A 100 -7.69 -28.90 -18.59
CA LYS A 100 -7.52 -30.27 -18.08
C LYS A 100 -8.19 -30.43 -16.70
N ILE A 101 -8.04 -29.46 -15.80
CA ILE A 101 -8.70 -29.44 -14.48
C ILE A 101 -10.22 -29.27 -14.60
N LYS A 102 -10.74 -28.52 -15.59
CA LYS A 102 -12.19 -28.42 -15.85
C LYS A 102 -12.79 -29.71 -16.42
N SER A 103 -12.00 -30.51 -17.13
CA SER A 103 -12.43 -31.83 -17.62
C SER A 103 -12.38 -32.93 -16.55
N ALA A 104 -11.64 -32.71 -15.46
CA ALA A 104 -11.59 -33.61 -14.30
C ALA A 104 -12.67 -33.23 -13.27
N ASN A 105 -13.50 -34.19 -12.88
CA ASN A 105 -14.72 -33.97 -12.10
C ASN A 105 -14.51 -33.89 -10.56
N THR A 106 -13.28 -33.82 -10.04
CA THR A 106 -13.00 -33.95 -8.60
C THR A 106 -12.43 -32.66 -7.97
N GLN A 107 -12.97 -32.34 -6.79
CA GLN A 107 -12.76 -31.08 -6.06
C GLN A 107 -11.39 -30.97 -5.36
N GLU A 108 -10.70 -32.09 -5.15
CA GLU A 108 -9.36 -32.15 -4.55
C GLU A 108 -8.24 -31.69 -5.51
N GLU A 109 -8.33 -32.00 -6.81
CA GLU A 109 -7.32 -31.56 -7.79
C GLU A 109 -7.33 -30.03 -7.99
N LYS A 110 -8.51 -29.40 -7.84
CA LYS A 110 -8.63 -27.93 -7.86
C LYS A 110 -7.95 -27.25 -6.67
N MET A 111 -7.82 -27.93 -5.54
CA MET A 111 -7.11 -27.40 -4.36
C MET A 111 -5.60 -27.61 -4.43
N ALA A 112 -5.14 -28.75 -4.97
CA ALA A 112 -3.71 -29.00 -5.21
C ALA A 112 -3.13 -28.04 -6.26
N ALA A 113 -3.86 -27.75 -7.34
CA ALA A 113 -3.42 -26.79 -8.35
C ALA A 113 -3.31 -25.34 -7.83
N ASN A 114 -4.07 -24.97 -6.78
CA ASN A 114 -3.93 -23.68 -6.10
C ASN A 114 -2.69 -23.61 -5.19
N GLN A 115 -2.05 -24.74 -4.90
CA GLN A 115 -0.80 -24.83 -4.14
C GLN A 115 0.44 -24.87 -5.06
N GLU A 116 0.27 -25.19 -6.35
CA GLU A 116 1.33 -25.22 -7.36
C GLU A 116 1.41 -23.95 -8.23
N MET A 117 0.39 -23.08 -8.20
CA MET A 117 0.43 -21.69 -8.71
C MET A 117 1.17 -20.76 -7.76
#